data_AF-A0A645IK61-F1
#
_entry.id   AF-A0A645IK61-F1
#
_cell.length_a   1.000
_cell.length_b   1.000
_cell.length_c   1.000
_cell.angle_alpha   90.00
_cell.angle_beta   90.00
_cell.angle_gamma   90.00
#
_symmetry.space_group_name_H-M   'P 1'
#
loop_
_entity.id
_entity.type
_entity.pdbx_description
1 polymer ?
#
loop_
_entity_poly.entity_id
_entity_poly.type
_entity_poly.pdbx_seq_one_letter_code
_entity_poly.pdbx_strand_id
1 'polypeptide(L)'
;MRHSAANIDRGIGKVEPQLENPAATPAQPEKPRMTDFKPYRGRMCRPGTGCISEINDHLFEGRYSPVWPDSKKHARNVYAKAREECEEKLKKLIVQMKKEIVAVKAAAR
;
A
#
# COMPACT_ATOMS: atom_id res chain seq x y z
N MET A 1 0.19 -24.59 -45.12
CA MET A 1 0.82 -25.78 -44.53
C MET A 1 1.73 -25.33 -43.40
N ARG A 2 1.43 -25.75 -42.15
CA ARG A 2 2.36 -25.68 -41.01
C ARG A 2 3.57 -26.55 -41.32
N HIS A 3 4.77 -26.17 -40.89
CA HIS A 3 5.77 -27.06 -40.28
C HIS A 3 7.07 -26.27 -40.05
N SER A 4 7.41 -26.04 -38.79
CA SER A 4 8.79 -25.94 -38.30
C SER A 4 8.78 -25.98 -36.77
N ALA A 5 8.43 -27.15 -36.24
CA ALA A 5 8.78 -27.57 -34.89
C ALA A 5 9.51 -28.90 -35.05
N ALA A 6 10.83 -28.84 -35.24
CA ALA A 6 11.63 -30.06 -35.41
C ALA A 6 13.11 -29.93 -35.02
N ASN A 7 13.56 -28.79 -34.47
CA ASN A 7 14.99 -28.57 -34.21
C ASN A 7 15.27 -28.12 -32.77
N ILE A 8 14.75 -28.84 -31.78
CA ILE A 8 15.32 -28.81 -30.43
C ILE A 8 15.47 -30.28 -30.02
N ASP A 9 16.45 -30.96 -30.60
CA ASP A 9 16.81 -32.32 -30.23
C ASP A 9 18.22 -32.35 -29.66
N ARG A 10 18.31 -32.96 -28.46
CA ARG A 10 19.48 -33.59 -27.83
C ARG A 10 20.74 -32.77 -27.56
N GLY A 11 20.98 -32.52 -26.26
CA GLY A 11 22.35 -32.36 -25.79
C GLY A 11 22.59 -31.90 -24.36
N ILE A 12 21.79 -32.28 -23.35
CA ILE A 12 22.21 -32.14 -21.95
C ILE A 12 22.52 -33.54 -21.39
N GLY A 13 23.82 -33.82 -21.26
CA GLY A 13 24.36 -34.70 -20.23
C GLY A 13 24.34 -36.21 -20.49
N LYS A 14 25.22 -36.70 -21.37
CA LYS A 14 25.84 -38.02 -21.14
C LYS A 14 26.90 -37.84 -20.03
N VAL A 15 26.53 -38.12 -18.79
CA VAL A 15 27.46 -38.61 -17.77
C VAL A 15 26.73 -39.73 -17.04
N GLU A 16 27.10 -40.95 -17.35
CA GLU A 16 26.67 -42.16 -16.67
C GLU A 16 27.56 -42.31 -15.43
N PRO A 17 27.05 -42.17 -14.19
CA PRO A 17 27.84 -42.48 -13.00
C PRO A 17 27.75 -43.98 -12.74
N GLN A 18 28.91 -44.63 -12.61
CA GLN A 18 29.05 -46.02 -12.18
C GLN A 18 28.18 -46.31 -10.95
N LEU A 19 27.43 -47.40 -11.03
CA LEU A 19 26.52 -47.88 -10.00
C LEU A 19 27.28 -48.77 -9.03
N GLU A 20 27.74 -48.23 -7.89
CA GLU A 20 28.20 -49.04 -6.76
C GLU A 20 27.71 -48.48 -5.41
N ASN A 21 26.91 -49.32 -4.73
CA ASN A 21 26.54 -49.37 -3.30
C ASN A 21 25.27 -48.62 -2.80
N PRO A 22 24.26 -49.35 -2.23
CA PRO A 22 23.02 -48.80 -1.74
C PRO A 22 23.11 -48.48 -0.24
N ALA A 23 23.64 -47.33 0.13
CA ALA A 23 23.50 -46.83 1.49
C ALA A 23 23.67 -45.30 1.53
N ALA A 24 22.72 -44.65 2.20
CA ALA A 24 22.67 -43.21 2.52
C ALA A 24 22.39 -42.24 1.34
N THR A 25 21.10 -42.09 1.01
CA THR A 25 20.60 -40.85 0.39
C THR A 25 20.72 -39.72 1.42
N PRO A 26 21.53 -38.67 1.23
CA PRO A 26 21.41 -37.47 2.05
C PRO A 26 20.07 -36.80 1.69
N ALA A 27 19.22 -36.58 2.70
CA ALA A 27 17.94 -35.92 2.52
C ALA A 27 18.16 -34.53 1.91
N GLN A 28 17.68 -34.34 0.67
CA GLN A 28 17.66 -33.03 0.02
C GLN A 28 16.81 -32.07 0.88
N PRO A 29 17.27 -30.84 1.17
CA PRO A 29 16.44 -29.88 1.91
C PRO A 29 15.16 -29.64 1.12
N GLU A 30 14.02 -29.77 1.79
CA GLU A 30 12.71 -29.55 1.19
C GLU A 30 12.65 -28.15 0.57
N LYS A 31 12.15 -28.06 -0.68
CA LYS A 31 11.99 -26.77 -1.36
C LYS A 31 11.15 -25.84 -0.48
N PRO A 32 11.53 -24.57 -0.31
CA PRO A 32 10.76 -23.63 0.49
C PRO A 32 9.34 -23.57 -0.07
N ARG A 33 8.38 -24.04 0.74
CA ARG A 33 6.95 -24.03 0.41
C ARG A 33 6.46 -22.59 0.43
N MET A 34 5.57 -22.23 -0.50
CA MET A 34 5.00 -20.89 -0.57
C MET A 34 4.28 -20.59 0.75
N THR A 35 4.77 -19.62 1.51
CA THR A 35 4.11 -19.19 2.75
C THR A 35 2.94 -18.27 2.41
N ASP A 36 1.89 -18.29 3.23
CA ASP A 36 0.81 -17.32 3.13
C ASP A 36 1.36 -15.94 3.51
N PHE A 37 1.76 -15.17 2.50
CA PHE A 37 2.22 -13.80 2.69
C PHE A 37 1.09 -12.96 3.28
N LYS A 38 1.28 -12.48 4.52
CA LYS A 38 0.39 -11.50 5.15
C LYS A 38 0.98 -10.11 4.93
N PRO A 39 0.39 -9.26 4.07
CA PRO A 39 0.89 -7.91 3.86
C PRO A 39 0.80 -7.11 5.16
N TYR A 40 1.88 -6.42 5.51
CA TYR A 40 1.90 -5.52 6.65
C TYR A 40 0.95 -4.34 6.38
N ARG A 41 -0.15 -4.28 7.13
CA ARG A 41 -1.05 -3.12 7.14
C ARG A 41 -0.55 -2.17 8.23
N GLY A 42 0.29 -1.21 7.83
CA GLY A 42 0.77 -0.16 8.72
C GLY A 42 -0.35 0.73 9.27
N ARG A 43 0.01 1.75 10.06
CA ARG A 43 -0.94 2.75 10.57
C ARG A 43 -1.62 3.49 9.40
N MET A 44 -2.85 3.10 9.09
CA MET A 44 -3.66 3.72 8.05
C MET A 44 -4.43 4.91 8.64
N CYS A 45 -4.50 6.01 7.88
CA CYS A 45 -5.30 7.18 8.26
C CYS A 45 -6.79 6.81 8.32
N ARG A 46 -7.50 7.29 9.35
CA ARG A 46 -8.96 7.15 9.40
C ARG A 46 -9.60 8.04 8.33
N PRO A 47 -10.44 7.49 7.44
CA PRO A 47 -11.10 8.29 6.41
C PRO A 47 -11.98 9.37 7.06
N GLY A 48 -11.89 10.60 6.55
CA GLY A 48 -12.79 11.70 6.93
C GLY A 48 -12.47 12.47 8.21
N THR A 49 -11.46 12.08 8.99
CA THR A 49 -11.08 12.75 10.26
C THR A 49 -9.85 13.67 10.12
N GLY A 50 -9.18 13.65 8.96
CA GLY A 50 -7.90 14.31 8.77
C GLY A 50 -6.74 13.55 9.43
N CYS A 51 -5.51 13.89 9.08
CA CYS A 51 -4.30 13.33 9.68
C CYS A 51 -3.60 14.42 10.49
N ILE A 52 -3.08 14.08 11.67
CA ILE A 52 -2.25 14.98 12.45
C ILE A 52 -0.85 14.39 12.48
N SER A 53 0.09 15.16 11.93
CA SER A 53 1.50 14.83 11.90
C SER A 53 2.25 15.81 12.80
N GLU A 54 3.13 15.28 13.63
CA GLU A 54 4.11 16.10 14.34
C GLU A 54 5.24 16.42 13.34
N ILE A 55 5.39 17.69 12.98
CA ILE A 55 6.45 18.15 12.08
C ILE A 55 7.73 18.34 12.89
N ASN A 56 7.63 19.00 14.05
CA ASN A 56 8.72 19.31 14.97
C ASN A 56 8.20 19.20 16.41
N ASP A 57 9.11 19.23 17.40
CA ASP A 57 8.83 19.15 18.85
C ASP A 57 7.76 20.13 19.38
N HIS A 58 7.49 21.21 18.62
CA HIS A 58 6.55 22.27 18.98
C HIS A 58 5.57 22.61 17.84
N LEU A 59 5.43 21.75 16.84
CA LEU A 59 4.58 22.03 15.68
C LEU A 59 3.87 20.78 15.18
N PHE A 60 2.55 20.81 15.31
CA PHE A 60 1.63 19.82 14.76
C PHE A 60 0.94 20.36 13.52
N GLU A 61 0.91 19.55 12.47
CA GLU A 61 0.17 19.79 11.24
C GLU A 61 -1.07 18.89 11.17
N GLY A 62 -2.24 19.52 11.12
CA GLY A 62 -3.51 18.87 10.81
C GLY A 62 -3.83 19.02 9.34
N ARG A 63 -3.78 17.92 8.58
CA ARG A 63 -4.10 17.88 7.15
C ARG A 63 -5.51 17.35 6.93
N TYR A 64 -6.34 18.11 6.23
CA TYR A 64 -7.65 17.68 5.73
C TYR A 64 -7.69 17.73 4.21
N SER A 65 -8.16 16.67 3.55
CA SER A 65 -8.19 16.59 2.08
C SER A 65 -9.54 16.02 1.59
N PRO A 66 -10.61 16.82 1.62
CA PRO A 66 -11.90 16.42 1.08
C PRO A 66 -11.88 16.34 -0.45
N VAL A 67 -12.74 15.46 -0.96
CA VAL A 67 -13.06 15.35 -2.39
C VAL A 67 -14.18 16.33 -2.68
N TRP A 68 -13.95 17.25 -3.62
CA TRP A 68 -14.96 18.18 -4.11
C TRP A 68 -15.86 17.54 -5.17
N PRO A 69 -17.04 18.12 -5.46
CA PRO A 69 -17.91 17.66 -6.55
C PRO A 69 -17.19 17.63 -7.91
N ASP A 70 -16.16 18.43 -8.11
CA ASP A 70 -15.29 18.44 -9.30
C ASP A 70 -14.34 17.23 -9.38
N SER A 71 -14.50 16.23 -8.52
CA SER A 71 -13.60 15.06 -8.35
C SER A 71 -12.14 15.39 -7.96
N LYS A 72 -11.81 16.67 -7.76
CA LYS A 72 -10.50 17.13 -7.30
C LYS A 72 -10.42 17.13 -5.77
N LYS A 73 -9.22 16.89 -5.23
CA LYS A 73 -8.95 16.97 -3.79
C LYS A 73 -8.47 18.37 -3.45
N HIS A 74 -9.14 19.01 -2.49
CA HIS A 74 -8.73 20.33 -2.00
C HIS A 74 -8.14 20.17 -0.61
N ALA A 75 -6.82 20.01 -0.52
CA ALA A 75 -6.13 19.90 0.76
C ALA A 75 -6.08 21.25 1.48
N ARG A 76 -6.36 21.26 2.78
CA ARG A 76 -6.11 22.38 3.68
C ARG A 76 -5.32 21.89 4.90
N ASN A 77 -4.36 22.70 5.33
CA ASN A 77 -3.48 22.39 6.45
C ASN A 77 -3.75 23.38 7.60
N VAL A 78 -3.56 22.89 8.81
CA VAL A 78 -3.72 23.62 10.06
C VAL A 78 -2.46 23.42 10.88
N TYR A 79 -1.94 24.48 11.49
CA TYR A 79 -0.76 24.41 12.33
C TYR A 79 -1.08 24.81 13.78
N ALA A 80 -0.55 24.07 14.74
CA ALA A 80 -0.65 24.40 16.16
C ALA A 80 0.57 23.88 16.94
N LYS A 81 0.79 24.43 18.14
CA LYS A 81 1.93 24.03 18.98
C LYS A 81 1.62 22.81 19.84
N ALA A 82 0.37 22.68 20.27
CA ALA A 82 -0.14 21.51 20.96
C ALA A 82 -0.98 20.64 20.02
N ARG A 83 -0.96 19.33 20.25
CA ARG A 83 -1.78 18.37 19.49
C ARG A 83 -3.27 18.65 19.64
N GLU A 84 -3.73 18.94 20.86
CA GLU A 84 -5.15 19.20 21.16
C GLU A 84 -5.66 20.44 20.42
N GLU A 85 -4.89 21.52 20.41
CA GLU A 85 -5.21 22.72 19.65
C GLU A 85 -5.29 22.45 18.14
N CYS A 86 -4.42 21.58 17.62
CA CYS A 86 -4.45 21.17 16.22
C CYS A 86 -5.73 20.38 15.91
N GLU A 87 -6.12 19.45 16.80
CA GLU A 87 -7.36 18.67 16.70
C GLU A 87 -8.60 19.55 16.68
N GLU A 88 -8.68 20.56 17.55
CA GLU A 88 -9.84 21.47 17.59
C GLU A 88 -9.96 22.32 16.32
N LYS A 89 -8.85 22.91 15.87
CA LYS A 89 -8.82 23.70 14.65
C LYS A 89 -9.16 22.83 13.43
N LEU A 90 -8.65 21.60 13.39
CA LEU A 90 -8.95 20.64 12.32
C LEU A 90 -10.42 20.24 12.32
N LYS A 91 -11.03 19.97 13.48
CA LYS A 91 -12.48 19.67 13.60
C LYS A 91 -13.34 20.83 13.07
N LYS A 92 -13.03 22.07 13.46
CA LYS A 92 -13.72 23.28 12.97
C LYS A 92 -13.63 23.39 11.44
N LEU A 93 -12.43 23.20 10.90
CA LEU A 93 -12.18 23.24 9.45
C LEU A 93 -12.95 22.14 8.69
N ILE A 94 -13.00 20.92 9.23
CA ILE A 94 -13.75 19.81 8.63
C ILE A 94 -15.24 20.13 8.56
N VAL A 95 -15.83 20.66 9.63
CA VAL A 95 -17.26 21.01 9.67
C VAL A 95 -17.56 22.10 8.64
N GLN A 96 -16.73 23.14 8.57
CA GLN A 96 -16.89 24.22 7.60
C GLN A 96 -16.82 23.70 6.16
N MET A 97 -15.77 22.95 5.82
CA MET A 97 -15.61 22.42 4.46
C MET A 97 -16.70 21.43 4.08
N LYS A 98 -17.18 20.59 5.02
CA LYS A 98 -18.32 19.71 4.74
C LYS A 98 -19.57 20.51 4.41
N LYS A 99 -19.83 21.61 5.12
CA LYS A 99 -20.94 22.52 4.81
C LYS A 99 -20.77 23.16 3.43
N GLU A 100 -19.57 23.63 3.09
CA GLU A 100 -19.24 24.17 1.76
C GLU A 100 -19.51 23.13 0.66
N ILE A 101 -19.05 21.89 0.83
CA ILE A 101 -19.26 20.80 -0.14
C ILE A 101 -20.74 20.48 -0.31
N VAL A 102 -21.51 20.42 0.78
CA VAL A 102 -22.95 20.19 0.71
C VAL A 102 -23.65 21.33 -0.03
N ALA A 103 -23.27 22.58 0.25
CA ALA A 103 -23.85 23.74 -0.43
C ALA A 103 -23.54 23.75 -1.93
N VAL A 104 -22.28 23.51 -2.32
CA VAL A 104 -21.88 23.44 -3.74
C VAL A 104 -22.55 22.26 -4.43
N LYS A 105 -22.62 21.10 -3.79
CA LYS A 105 -23.31 19.92 -4.33
C LYS A 105 -24.81 20.16 -4.49
N ALA A 106 -25.45 20.88 -3.58
CA ALA A 106 -26.85 21.25 -3.68
C ALA A 106 -27.10 22.26 -4.80
N ALA A 107 -26.18 23.21 -5.02
CA ALA A 107 -26.27 24.17 -6.13
C ALA A 107 -26.00 23.53 -7.51
N ALA A 108 -25.23 22.45 -7.55
CA ALA A 108 -24.93 21.70 -8.78
C ALA A 108 -26.00 20.65 -9.15
N ARG A 109 -27.01 20.44 -8.30
CA ARG A 109 -28.13 19.53 -8.53
C ARG A 109 -29.34 20.31 -9.03
#